data_AF-A0A6A4HN51-F1
#
_entry.id   AF-A0A6A4HN51-F1
#
_cell.length_a   1.000
_cell.length_b   1.000
_cell.length_c   1.000
_cell.angle_alpha   90.00
_cell.angle_beta   90.00
_cell.angle_gamma   90.00
#
_symmetry.space_group_name_H-M   'P 1'
#
loop_
_entity.id
_entity.type
_entity.pdbx_description
1 polymer ?
#
loop_
_entity_poly.entity_id
_entity_poly.type
_entity_poly.pdbx_seq_one_letter_code
_entity_poly.pdbx_strand_id
1 'polypeptide(L)'
;DVTTCWNYTHAMIRRAQLLQEAIDEWVFDPSHKDLRELNLSPADWKKLEQLETILNVFTEVTLQMSRTDTPTLPWVLPMYCRMEKHLTTVANSDLPCSFHEAARAGLAKLDTYHKLAKGNQFCVVATG
;
A
#
# COMPACT_ATOMS: atom_id res chain seq x y z
N ASP A 1 1.48 -13.81 -15.86
CA ASP A 1 0.99 -13.47 -14.52
C ASP A 1 2.18 -12.94 -13.74
N VAL A 2 2.16 -11.66 -13.32
CA VAL A 2 3.34 -11.06 -12.67
C VAL A 2 3.24 -11.31 -11.17
N THR A 3 4.17 -12.11 -10.66
CA THR A 3 4.22 -12.69 -9.31
C THR A 3 4.48 -11.69 -8.17
N THR A 4 4.32 -10.39 -8.41
CA THR A 4 4.54 -9.35 -7.41
C THR A 4 3.29 -8.47 -7.32
N CYS A 5 2.25 -9.01 -6.69
CA CYS A 5 1.04 -8.27 -6.34
C CYS A 5 1.34 -7.37 -5.13
N TRP A 6 1.79 -6.14 -5.39
CA TRP A 6 2.00 -5.08 -4.37
C TRP A 6 0.72 -4.75 -3.60
N ASN A 7 -0.43 -5.20 -4.11
CA ASN A 7 -1.76 -5.07 -3.54
C ASN A 7 -2.17 -6.24 -2.63
N TYR A 8 -1.40 -7.34 -2.55
CA TYR A 8 -1.78 -8.50 -1.74
C TYR A 8 -1.82 -8.15 -0.25
N THR A 9 -0.77 -7.50 0.27
CA THR A 9 -0.75 -7.07 1.68
C THR A 9 -1.90 -6.11 2.00
N HIS A 10 -2.16 -5.12 1.12
CA HIS A 10 -3.30 -4.22 1.31
C HIS A 10 -4.65 -4.96 1.30
N ALA A 11 -4.85 -5.89 0.36
CA ALA A 11 -6.05 -6.70 0.26
C ALA A 11 -6.23 -7.64 1.47
N MET A 12 -5.14 -8.23 1.97
CA MET A 12 -5.14 -9.03 3.19
C MET A 12 -5.58 -8.19 4.39
N ILE A 13 -5.03 -6.99 4.56
CA ILE A 13 -5.37 -6.11 5.67
C ILE A 13 -6.86 -5.75 5.62
N ARG A 14 -7.36 -5.31 4.46
CA ARG A 14 -8.79 -5.03 4.28
C ARG A 14 -9.67 -6.24 4.60
N ARG A 15 -9.25 -7.43 4.17
CA ARG A 15 -9.99 -8.66 4.43
C ARG A 15 -9.96 -9.04 5.91
N ALA A 16 -8.82 -8.87 6.56
CA ALA A 16 -8.67 -9.13 7.99
C ALA A 16 -9.55 -8.18 8.81
N GLN A 17 -9.58 -6.88 8.48
CA GLN A 17 -10.46 -5.90 9.13
C GLN A 17 -11.94 -6.24 8.95
N LEU A 18 -12.36 -6.64 7.74
CA LEU A 18 -13.73 -7.09 7.49
C LEU A 18 -14.12 -8.33 8.29
N LEU A 19 -13.15 -9.20 8.58
CA LEU A 19 -13.35 -10.45 9.31
C LEU A 19 -12.92 -10.34 10.78
N GLN A 20 -12.70 -9.13 11.32
CA GLN A 20 -12.13 -8.95 12.65
C GLN A 20 -12.90 -9.73 13.72
N GLU A 21 -14.23 -9.60 13.78
CA GLU A 21 -15.06 -10.30 14.77
C GLU A 21 -14.93 -11.82 14.65
N ALA A 22 -14.93 -12.34 13.42
CA ALA A 22 -14.79 -13.77 13.17
C ALA A 22 -13.39 -14.29 13.48
N ILE A 23 -12.35 -13.48 13.25
CA ILE A 23 -10.96 -13.80 13.60
C ILE A 23 -10.82 -13.83 15.12
N ASP A 24 -11.34 -12.84 15.82
CA ASP A 24 -11.29 -12.77 17.28
C ASP A 24 -12.01 -13.99 17.87
N GLU A 25 -13.24 -14.30 17.42
CA GLU A 25 -13.98 -15.49 17.86
C GLU A 25 -13.20 -16.80 17.61
N TRP A 26 -12.64 -16.95 16.41
CA TRP A 26 -11.87 -18.13 16.00
C TRP A 26 -10.63 -18.35 16.87
N VAL A 27 -9.91 -17.26 17.20
CA VAL A 27 -8.70 -17.31 18.03
C VAL A 27 -9.02 -17.68 19.49
N PHE A 28 -10.21 -17.31 19.99
CA PHE A 28 -10.63 -17.64 21.35
C PHE A 28 -11.26 -19.04 21.49
N ASP A 29 -11.58 -19.71 20.37
CA ASP A 29 -12.16 -21.05 20.36
C ASP A 29 -11.31 -22.05 21.19
N PRO A 30 -11.91 -22.85 22.09
CA PRO A 30 -11.19 -23.84 22.90
C PRO A 30 -10.40 -24.89 22.12
N SER A 31 -10.72 -25.13 20.85
CA SER A 31 -10.02 -26.03 19.95
C SER A 31 -8.72 -25.45 19.37
N HIS A 32 -8.55 -24.12 19.37
CA HIS A 32 -7.42 -23.40 18.79
C HIS A 32 -6.56 -22.69 19.83
N LYS A 33 -6.20 -23.38 20.92
CA LYS A 33 -5.43 -22.79 22.03
C LYS A 33 -4.07 -22.23 21.60
N ASP A 34 -3.47 -22.81 20.57
CA ASP A 34 -2.22 -22.39 19.94
C ASP A 34 -2.34 -21.04 19.22
N LEU A 35 -3.51 -20.70 18.68
CA LEU A 35 -3.72 -19.43 17.98
C LEU A 35 -3.85 -18.22 18.92
N ARG A 36 -4.06 -18.44 20.22
CA ARG A 36 -4.22 -17.36 21.22
C ARG A 36 -3.01 -16.44 21.31
N GLU A 37 -1.82 -16.97 21.05
CA GLU A 37 -0.57 -16.18 21.01
C GLU A 37 -0.51 -15.23 19.81
N LEU A 38 -1.27 -15.53 18.75
CA LEU A 38 -1.35 -14.72 17.53
C LEU A 38 -2.49 -13.69 17.58
N ASN A 39 -3.20 -13.60 18.70
CA ASN A 39 -4.30 -12.65 18.85
C ASN A 39 -3.81 -11.22 18.66
N LEU A 40 -4.50 -10.45 17.82
CA LEU A 40 -4.18 -9.05 17.60
C LEU A 40 -4.80 -8.20 18.71
N SER A 41 -3.97 -7.36 19.33
CA SER A 41 -4.49 -6.39 20.30
C SER A 41 -5.25 -5.27 19.58
N PRO A 42 -6.09 -4.49 20.29
CA PRO A 42 -6.72 -3.29 19.71
C PRO A 42 -5.69 -2.30 19.14
N ALA A 43 -4.49 -2.24 19.71
CA ALA A 43 -3.40 -1.41 19.20
C ALA A 43 -2.84 -1.95 17.87
N ASP A 44 -2.82 -3.26 17.68
CA ASP A 44 -2.36 -3.87 16.43
C ASP A 44 -3.39 -3.71 15.31
N TRP A 45 -4.67 -3.88 15.62
CA TRP A 45 -5.77 -3.54 14.69
C TRP A 45 -5.70 -2.08 14.23
N LYS A 46 -5.43 -1.14 15.15
CA LYS A 46 -5.22 0.27 14.81
C LYS A 46 -3.99 0.49 13.91
N LYS A 47 -2.88 -0.23 14.14
CA LYS A 47 -1.72 -0.17 13.24
C LYS A 47 -2.05 -0.70 11.85
N LEU A 48 -2.86 -1.77 11.76
CA LEU A 48 -3.31 -2.32 10.48
C LEU A 48 -4.16 -1.31 9.71
N GLU A 49 -5.04 -0.56 10.39
CA GLU A 49 -5.80 0.54 9.79
C GLU A 49 -4.90 1.65 9.24
N GLN A 50 -3.89 2.06 10.00
CA GLN A 50 -2.89 3.03 9.54
C GLN A 50 -2.10 2.51 8.32
N LEU A 51 -1.72 1.23 8.32
CA LEU A 51 -1.05 0.60 7.18
C LEU A 51 -1.95 0.50 5.95
N GLU A 52 -3.22 0.17 6.12
CA GLU A 52 -4.20 0.12 5.04
C GLU A 52 -4.30 1.47 4.32
N THR A 53 -4.42 2.55 5.10
CA THR A 53 -4.49 3.91 4.57
C THR A 53 -3.25 4.29 3.75
N ILE A 54 -2.05 3.94 4.24
CA ILE A 54 -0.78 4.22 3.54
C ILE A 54 -0.66 3.39 2.26
N LEU A 55 -1.07 2.12 2.31
CA LEU A 55 -0.93 1.19 1.19
C LEU A 55 -1.99 1.39 0.09
N ASN A 56 -3.12 2.02 0.41
CA ASN A 56 -4.25 2.20 -0.50
C ASN A 56 -3.84 2.91 -1.81
N VAL A 57 -3.01 3.95 -1.74
CA VAL A 57 -2.58 4.71 -2.94
C VAL A 57 -1.87 3.82 -3.97
N PHE A 58 -1.08 2.83 -3.52
CA PHE A 58 -0.36 1.92 -4.42
C PHE A 58 -1.32 0.96 -5.11
N THR A 59 -2.37 0.53 -4.41
CA THR A 59 -3.42 -0.31 -5.00
C THR A 59 -4.21 0.48 -6.03
N GLU A 60 -4.61 1.70 -5.71
CA GLU A 60 -5.33 2.59 -6.65
C GLU A 60 -4.52 2.86 -7.92
N VAL A 61 -3.24 3.19 -7.77
CA VAL A 61 -2.34 3.40 -8.91
C VAL A 61 -2.18 2.13 -9.74
N THR A 62 -1.99 0.98 -9.10
CA THR A 62 -1.85 -0.29 -9.80
C THR A 62 -3.10 -0.62 -10.60
N LEU A 63 -4.29 -0.43 -10.01
CA LEU A 63 -5.56 -0.65 -10.70
C LEU A 63 -5.73 0.33 -11.86
N GLN A 64 -5.36 1.60 -11.70
CA GLN A 64 -5.41 2.60 -12.77
C GLN A 64 -4.48 2.22 -13.93
N MET A 65 -3.27 1.77 -13.63
CA MET A 65 -2.27 1.38 -14.63
C MET A 65 -2.56 0.02 -15.28
N SER A 66 -3.45 -0.78 -14.70
CA SER A 66 -3.89 -2.08 -15.23
C SER A 66 -5.11 -1.98 -16.15
N ARG A 67 -5.67 -0.78 -16.33
CA ARG A 67 -6.81 -0.56 -17.23
C ARG A 67 -6.41 -0.80 -18.69
N THR A 68 -7.30 -1.45 -19.42
CA THR A 68 -7.10 -1.77 -20.85
C THR A 68 -7.98 -0.93 -21.78
N ASP A 69 -8.95 -0.21 -21.22
CA ASP A 69 -9.92 0.62 -21.94
C ASP A 69 -9.40 2.02 -22.29
N THR A 70 -8.28 2.42 -21.69
CA THR A 70 -7.71 3.76 -21.79
C THR A 70 -6.19 3.69 -21.93
N PRO A 71 -5.55 4.59 -22.71
CA PRO A 71 -4.09 4.66 -22.76
C PRO A 71 -3.52 4.98 -21.37
N THR A 72 -2.73 4.07 -20.81
CA THR A 72 -2.15 4.21 -19.46
C THR A 72 -0.79 4.92 -19.47
N LEU A 73 -0.11 4.98 -20.62
CA LEU A 73 1.21 5.61 -20.76
C LEU A 73 1.25 7.09 -20.35
N PRO A 74 0.28 7.95 -20.72
CA PRO A 74 0.23 9.34 -20.25
C PRO A 74 0.16 9.49 -18.73
N TRP A 75 -0.38 8.48 -18.05
CA TRP A 75 -0.61 8.50 -16.61
C TRP A 75 0.58 8.05 -15.78
N VAL A 76 1.64 7.50 -16.39
CA VAL A 76 2.83 7.00 -15.68
C VAL A 76 3.41 8.07 -14.74
N LEU A 77 3.78 9.24 -15.28
CA LEU A 77 4.38 10.31 -14.47
C LEU A 77 3.40 10.91 -13.45
N PRO A 78 2.14 11.21 -13.80
CA PRO A 78 1.14 11.61 -12.82
C PRO A 78 0.97 10.62 -11.65
N MET A 79 1.01 9.31 -11.93
CA MET A 79 0.87 8.29 -10.88
C MET A 79 2.08 8.27 -9.93
N TYR A 80 3.31 8.45 -10.44
CA TYR A 80 4.49 8.63 -9.59
C TYR A 80 4.34 9.86 -8.68
N CYS A 81 3.98 11.01 -9.23
CA CYS A 81 3.76 12.23 -8.45
C CYS A 81 2.67 12.05 -7.37
N ARG A 82 1.61 11.31 -7.67
CA ARG A 82 0.55 10.99 -6.71
C ARG A 82 1.08 10.19 -5.52
N MET A 83 1.84 9.12 -5.79
CA MET A 83 2.45 8.29 -4.73
C MET A 83 3.48 9.07 -3.91
N GLU A 84 4.32 9.89 -4.55
CA GLU A 84 5.31 10.73 -3.87
C GLU A 84 4.65 11.74 -2.92
N LYS A 85 3.61 12.44 -3.40
CA LYS A 85 2.86 13.38 -2.58
C LYS A 85 2.25 12.68 -1.36
N HIS A 86 1.67 11.49 -1.56
CA HIS A 86 1.07 10.73 -0.46
C HIS A 86 2.10 10.32 0.59
N LEU A 87 3.21 9.69 0.19
CA LEU A 87 4.25 9.28 1.13
C LEU A 87 4.94 10.47 1.83
N THR A 88 5.07 11.61 1.15
CA THR A 88 5.59 12.84 1.76
C THR A 88 4.66 13.36 2.85
N THR A 89 3.34 13.30 2.64
CA THR A 89 2.37 13.63 3.69
C THR A 89 2.49 12.68 4.87
N VAL A 90 2.60 11.36 4.60
CA VAL A 90 2.76 10.35 5.66
C VAL A 90 4.04 10.58 6.47
N ALA A 91 5.16 10.90 5.82
CA ALA A 91 6.45 11.15 6.47
C ALA A 91 6.47 12.39 7.38
N ASN A 92 5.50 13.29 7.23
CA ASN A 92 5.36 14.54 8.01
C ASN A 92 4.07 14.56 8.86
N SER A 93 3.43 13.40 9.03
CA SER A 93 2.18 13.29 9.80
C SER A 93 2.45 13.05 11.30
N ASP A 94 1.38 12.92 12.09
CA ASP A 94 1.46 12.57 13.52
C ASP A 94 1.56 11.05 13.77
N LEU A 95 1.94 10.28 12.75
CA LEU A 95 2.08 8.83 12.87
C LEU A 95 3.34 8.44 13.68
N PRO A 96 3.41 7.20 14.19
CA PRO A 96 4.60 6.70 14.84
C PRO A 96 5.85 6.76 13.95
N CYS A 97 7.03 6.93 14.55
CA CYS A 97 8.31 7.10 13.83
C CYS A 97 8.60 5.95 12.84
N SER A 98 8.20 4.72 13.16
CA SER A 98 8.34 3.57 12.27
C SER A 98 7.64 3.78 10.91
N PHE A 99 6.47 4.44 10.90
CA PHE A 99 5.77 4.78 9.66
C PHE A 99 6.48 5.89 8.88
N HIS A 100 7.09 6.86 9.57
CA HIS A 100 7.87 7.90 8.91
C HIS A 100 9.11 7.32 8.24
N GLU A 101 9.81 6.42 8.92
CA GLU A 101 10.96 5.69 8.37
C GLU A 101 10.55 4.83 7.18
N ALA A 102 9.46 4.08 7.30
CA ALA A 102 8.91 3.28 6.21
C ALA A 102 8.51 4.14 5.00
N ALA A 103 7.86 5.29 5.24
CA ALA A 103 7.47 6.23 4.18
C ALA A 103 8.69 6.83 3.48
N ARG A 104 9.75 7.20 4.22
CA ARG A 104 11.01 7.69 3.64
C ARG A 104 11.73 6.61 2.83
N ALA A 105 11.76 5.37 3.32
CA ALA A 105 12.31 4.25 2.56
C ALA A 105 11.51 3.99 1.26
N GLY A 106 10.18 4.08 1.35
CA GLY A 106 9.28 4.01 0.19
C GLY A 106 9.55 5.12 -0.82
N LEU A 107 9.72 6.37 -0.37
CA LEU A 107 10.06 7.53 -1.21
C LEU A 107 11.38 7.33 -1.93
N ALA A 108 12.42 6.87 -1.24
CA ALA A 108 13.73 6.62 -1.85
C ALA A 108 13.65 5.54 -2.95
N LYS A 109 12.86 4.49 -2.72
CA LYS A 109 12.62 3.45 -3.73
C LYS A 109 11.83 4.02 -4.91
N LEU A 110 10.82 4.83 -4.64
CA LEU A 110 9.95 5.43 -5.65
C LEU A 110 10.71 6.41 -6.56
N ASP A 111 11.56 7.26 -5.98
CA ASP A 111 12.42 8.21 -6.71
C ASP A 111 13.35 7.50 -7.70
N THR A 112 13.89 6.33 -7.33
CA THR A 112 14.72 5.52 -8.22
C THR A 112 13.94 5.14 -9.50
N TYR A 113 12.71 4.65 -9.36
CA TYR A 113 11.88 4.26 -10.50
C TYR A 113 11.30 5.46 -11.24
N HIS A 114 10.98 6.55 -10.55
CA HIS A 114 10.50 7.78 -11.16
C HIS A 114 11.58 8.39 -12.08
N LYS A 115 12.85 8.38 -11.66
CA LYS A 115 13.98 8.80 -12.51
C LYS A 115 14.09 7.96 -13.79
N LEU A 116 13.93 6.64 -13.67
CA LEU A 116 13.90 5.75 -14.83
C LEU A 116 12.72 6.05 -15.76
N ALA A 117 11.53 6.30 -15.21
CA ALA A 117 10.34 6.65 -15.98
C ALA A 117 10.49 8.00 -16.71
N LYS A 118 11.07 9.01 -16.06
CA LYS A 118 11.39 10.31 -16.67
C LYS A 118 12.47 10.22 -17.75
N GLY A 119 13.43 9.31 -17.59
CA GLY A 119 14.44 9.04 -18.61
C GLY A 119 13.89 8.37 -19.87
N ASN A 120 12.65 7.86 -19.82
CA ASN A 120 11.99 7.25 -20.97
C ASN A 120 11.24 8.31 -21.80
N GLN A 121 11.74 8.58 -23.02
CA GLN A 121 11.15 9.55 -23.94
C GLN A 121 9.67 9.28 -24.25
N PHE A 122 9.24 8.02 -24.28
CA PHE A 122 7.84 7.67 -24.56
C PHE A 122 6.91 8.11 -23.42
N CYS A 123 7.34 7.98 -22.16
CA CYS A 123 6.57 8.46 -21.01
C CYS A 123 6.47 9.99 -21.02
N VAL A 124 7.55 10.68 -21.37
CA VAL A 124 7.59 12.15 -21.40
C VAL A 124 6.69 12.70 -22.51
N VAL A 125 6.78 12.15 -23.72
CA VAL A 125 5.96 12.60 -24.87
C VAL A 125 4.48 12.30 -24.66
N ALA A 126 4.15 11.17 -24.02
CA ALA A 126 2.76 10.81 -23.75
C ALA A 126 2.10 11.68 -22.68
N THR A 127 2.87 12.28 -21.76
CA THR A 127 2.37 13.17 -20.71
C THR A 127 2.43 14.65 -21.10
N GLY A 128 3.09 14.99 -22.23
CA GLY A 128 3.34 16.36 -22.72
C GLY A 128 2.25 16.93 -23.60
#